data_AF-A0A818R3F6-F1
#
_entry.id   AF-A0A818R3F6-F1
#
_cell.length_a   1.000
_cell.length_b   1.000
_cell.length_c   1.000
_cell.angle_alpha   90.00
_cell.angle_beta   90.00
_cell.angle_gamma   90.00
#
_symmetry.space_group_name_H-M   'P 1'
#
loop_
_entity.id
_entity.type
_entity.pdbx_description
1 polymer ?
#
loop_
_entity_poly.entity_id
_entity_poly.type
_entity_poly.pdbx_seq_one_letter_code
_entity_poly.pdbx_strand_id
1 'polypeptide(L)' 'MGLRLRFRNGAPTKEWYYGFVKRWDHKLKLMKSIRLEKVRAGLTPEIVDGWFCKLYLTLKKLDLFNKPSNIFNCDETGF' A
#
# COMPACT_ATOMS: atom_id res chain seq x y z
N MET A 1 -1.99 -5.70 36.82
CA MET A 1 -2.37 -6.88 35.99
C MET A 1 -1.12 -7.70 35.67
N GLY A 2 -1.03 -8.93 36.17
CA GLY A 2 0.20 -9.74 36.17
C GLY A 2 0.60 -10.31 34.80
N LEU A 3 1.90 -10.46 34.58
CA LEU A 3 2.53 -11.02 33.37
C LEU A 3 2.00 -12.42 32.97
N ARG A 4 1.50 -13.21 33.94
CA ARG A 4 0.89 -14.53 33.70
C ARG A 4 -0.30 -14.53 32.75
N LEU A 5 -1.04 -13.42 32.64
CA LEU A 5 -2.17 -13.30 31.69
C LEU A 5 -1.71 -12.96 30.27
N ARG A 6 -0.49 -12.46 30.11
CA ARG A 6 0.06 -12.00 28.82
C ARG A 6 0.86 -13.07 28.10
N PHE A 7 1.35 -14.07 28.83
CA PHE A 7 2.12 -15.17 28.27
C PHE A 7 1.61 -16.50 28.82
N ARG A 8 1.33 -17.45 27.92
CA ARG A 8 0.93 -18.82 28.26
C ARG A 8 1.96 -19.76 27.63
N ASN A 9 2.60 -20.60 28.45
CA ASN A 9 3.67 -21.51 28.02
C ASN A 9 4.81 -20.80 27.25
N GLY A 10 5.17 -19.59 27.68
CA GLY A 10 6.20 -18.76 27.01
C GLY A 10 5.73 -18.06 25.74
N ALA A 11 4.54 -18.36 25.22
CA ALA A 11 3.98 -17.72 24.02
C ALA A 11 3.09 -16.51 24.39
N PRO A 12 3.14 -15.41 23.61
CA PRO A 12 2.28 -14.26 23.84
C PRO A 12 0.80 -14.61 23.57
N THR A 13 -0.08 -14.14 24.46
CA THR A 13 -1.52 -14.33 24.33
C THR A 13 -2.19 -13.17 23.59
N LYS A 14 -3.50 -13.29 23.35
CA LYS A 14 -4.31 -12.24 22.73
C LYS A 14 -4.28 -10.93 23.53
N GLU A 15 -4.24 -11.03 24.85
CA GLU A 15 -4.16 -9.90 25.79
C GLU A 15 -2.82 -9.17 25.66
N TRP A 16 -1.73 -9.92 25.43
CA TRP A 16 -0.44 -9.31 25.13
C TRP A 16 -0.47 -8.56 23.81
N TYR A 17 -1.04 -9.17 22.77
CA TYR A 17 -1.12 -8.56 21.44
C TYR A 17 -1.91 -7.25 21.45
N TYR A 18 -3.13 -7.24 22.00
CA TYR A 18 -3.91 -6.00 22.08
C TYR A 18 -3.27 -4.96 22.99
N GLY A 19 -2.65 -5.40 24.08
CA GLY A 19 -1.86 -4.51 24.92
C GLY A 19 -0.67 -3.90 24.17
N PHE A 20 -0.01 -4.66 23.30
CA PHE A 20 1.08 -4.18 22.46
C PHE A 20 0.59 -3.16 21.44
N VAL A 21 -0.44 -3.49 20.66
CA VAL A 21 -1.02 -2.58 19.64
C VAL A 21 -1.47 -1.28 20.30
N LYS A 22 -2.20 -1.34 21.42
CA LYS A 22 -2.64 -0.13 22.15
C LYS A 22 -1.48 0.72 22.65
N ARG A 23 -0.38 0.11 23.13
CA ARG A 23 0.80 0.88 23.59
C ARG A 23 1.49 1.62 22.44
N TRP A 24 1.44 1.07 21.24
CA TRP A 24 2.17 1.59 20.08
C TRP A 24 1.28 2.24 19.03
N ASP A 25 -0.01 2.48 19.30
CA ASP A 25 -0.98 3.02 18.34
C ASP A 25 -0.57 4.39 17.75
N HIS A 26 0.19 5.17 18.50
CA HIS A 26 0.77 6.45 18.04
C HIS A 26 1.93 6.31 17.03
N LYS A 27 2.48 5.10 16.86
CA LYS A 27 3.62 4.79 15.97
C LYS A 27 3.34 3.67 14.97
N LEU A 28 2.44 2.74 15.31
CA LEU A 28 2.11 1.56 14.53
C LEU A 28 0.62 1.56 14.22
N LYS A 29 0.27 1.47 12.94
CA LYS A 29 -1.13 1.35 12.48
C LYS A 29 -1.38 -0.06 11.97
N LEU A 30 -2.46 -0.69 12.43
CA LEU A 30 -2.84 -2.01 11.91
C LEU A 30 -3.42 -1.85 10.50
N MET A 31 -2.71 -2.37 9.50
CA MET A 31 -3.18 -2.34 8.12
C MET A 31 -3.91 -3.64 7.78
N LYS A 32 -5.06 -3.54 7.11
CA LYS A 32 -5.67 -4.70 6.48
C LYS A 32 -4.75 -5.15 5.35
N SER A 33 -4.52 -6.46 5.26
CA SER A 33 -3.86 -7.03 4.09
C SER A 33 -4.66 -6.65 2.85
N ILE A 34 -4.05 -5.83 1.98
CA ILE A 34 -4.61 -5.54 0.67
C ILE A 34 -4.40 -6.81 -0.14
N ARG A 35 -5.49 -7.37 -0.71
CA ARG A 35 -5.42 -8.53 -1.61
C ARG A 35 -4.77 -8.13 -2.94
N LEU A 36 -3.47 -7.84 -2.93
CA LEU A 36 -2.66 -7.59 -4.12
C LEU A 36 -2.78 -8.76 -5.11
N GLU A 37 -2.98 -9.97 -4.59
CA GLU A 37 -3.09 -11.20 -5.38
C GLU A 37 -4.27 -11.17 -6.36
N LYS A 38 -5.42 -10.63 -5.98
CA LYS A 38 -6.58 -10.55 -6.89
C LYS A 38 -6.40 -9.53 -8.00
N VAL A 39 -5.72 -8.41 -7.70
CA VAL A 39 -5.44 -7.35 -8.67
C VAL A 39 -4.34 -7.79 -9.64
N ARG A 40 -3.30 -8.49 -9.16
CA ARG A 40 -2.24 -9.05 -10.00
C ARG A 40 -2.72 -10.22 -10.87
N ALA A 41 -3.67 -11.02 -10.40
CA ALA A 41 -4.21 -12.14 -11.17
C ALA A 41 -4.96 -11.72 -12.46
N GLY A 42 -5.45 -10.48 -12.53
CA GLY A 42 -6.11 -9.94 -13.72
C GLY A 42 -5.19 -9.17 -14.67
N LEU A 43 -3.89 -9.11 -14.40
CA LEU A 43 -2.93 -8.39 -15.22
C LEU A 43 -2.45 -9.29 -16.36
N THR A 44 -2.76 -8.93 -17.60
CA THR A 44 -2.29 -9.63 -18.80
C THR A 44 -1.24 -8.80 -19.54
N PRO A 45 -0.38 -9.42 -20.38
CA PRO A 45 0.58 -8.68 -21.20
C PRO A 45 -0.09 -7.59 -22.04
N GLU A 46 -1.28 -7.85 -22.58
CA GLU A 46 -2.03 -6.89 -23.42
C GLU A 46 -2.46 -5.65 -22.63
N ILE A 47 -2.82 -5.82 -21.34
CA ILE A 47 -3.15 -4.70 -20.46
C ILE A 47 -1.91 -3.85 -20.19
N VAL A 48 -0.77 -4.50 -19.97
CA VAL A 48 0.51 -3.82 -19.73
C VAL A 48 0.95 -3.05 -20.97
N ASP A 49 0.98 -3.71 -22.13
CA ASP A 49 1.36 -3.11 -23.41
C ASP A 49 0.41 -1.99 -23.80
N GLY A 50 -0.89 -2.18 -23.59
CA GLY A 50 -1.91 -1.16 -23.83
C GLY A 50 -1.70 0.08 -22.95
N TRP A 51 -1.32 -0.11 -21.68
CA TRP A 51 -1.02 1.00 -20.78
C TRP A 51 0.20 1.79 -21.25
N PHE A 52 1.31 1.12 -21.58
CA PHE A 52 2.52 1.79 -22.07
C PHE A 52 2.33 2.45 -23.43
N CYS A 53 1.59 1.82 -24.35
CA CYS A 53 1.20 2.43 -25.63
C CYS A 53 0.41 3.72 -25.40
N LYS A 54 -0.57 3.70 -24.51
CA LYS A 54 -1.38 4.88 -24.19
C LYS A 54 -0.52 6.00 -23.59
N LEU A 55 0.35 5.66 -22.63
CA LEU A 55 1.28 6.63 -22.05
C LEU A 55 2.18 7.25 -23.12
N TYR A 56 2.77 6.43 -23.99
CA TYR A 56 3.62 6.89 -25.09
C TYR A 56 2.88 7.86 -26.01
N LEU A 57 1.68 7.49 -26.45
CA LEU A 57 0.88 8.34 -27.35
C LEU A 57 0.48 9.65 -26.67
N THR A 58 0.11 9.62 -25.39
CA THR A 58 -0.23 10.82 -24.61
C THR A 58 0.98 11.75 -24.47
N LEU A 59 2.13 11.23 -24.09
CA LEU A 59 3.37 12.03 -23.95
C LEU A 59 3.82 12.60 -25.29
N LYS A 60 3.66 11.85 -26.40
CA LYS A 60 3.98 12.32 -27.76
C LYS A 60 3.04 13.43 -28.19
N LYS A 61 1.73 13.24 -28.00
CA LYS A 61 0.69 14.22 -28.36
C LYS A 61 0.87 15.55 -27.63
N LEU A 62 1.31 15.51 -26.38
CA LEU A 62 1.49 16.70 -25.54
C LEU A 62 2.93 17.25 -25.57
N ASP A 63 3.84 16.64 -26.33
CA ASP A 63 5.26 17.00 -26.39
C ASP A 63 5.95 17.04 -25.01
N LEU A 64 5.68 16.00 -24.20
CA LEU A 64 6.13 15.90 -22.80
C LEU A 64 7.25 14.88 -22.58
N PHE A 65 7.68 14.13 -23.59
CA PHE A 65 8.70 13.07 -23.45
C PHE A 65 9.97 13.54 -22.75
N ASN A 66 10.44 14.74 -23.07
CA ASN A 66 11.66 15.32 -22.52
C ASN A 66 11.36 16.45 -21.52
N LYS A 67 10.12 16.58 -21.04
CA LYS A 67 9.67 17.65 -20.13
C LYS A 67 8.94 17.09 -18.90
N PRO A 68 9.55 16.18 -18.14
CA PRO A 68 8.90 15.54 -16.99
C PRO A 68 8.53 16.56 -15.90
N SER A 69 9.25 17.67 -15.78
CA SER A 69 8.94 18.79 -14.87
C SER A 69 7.56 19.40 -15.08
N ASN A 70 6.94 19.16 -16.25
CA ASN A 70 5.65 19.70 -16.62
C ASN A 70 4.50 18.69 -16.38
N ILE A 71 4.80 17.53 -15.79
CA ILE A 71 3.81 16.52 -15.41
C ILE A 71 3.55 16.65 -13.91
N PHE A 72 2.36 17.12 -13.56
CA PHE A 72 1.96 17.30 -12.16
C PHE A 72 1.08 16.14 -11.71
N ASN A 73 1.35 15.62 -10.51
CA ASN A 73 0.46 14.66 -9.87
C ASN A 73 -0.79 15.40 -9.34
N CYS A 74 -1.98 15.01 -9.79
CA CYS A 74 -3.24 15.59 -9.29
C CYS A 74 -3.92 14.70 -8.23
N ASP A 75 -3.32 13.57 -7.85
CA ASP A 75 -3.93 12.59 -6.93
C ASP A 75 -3.64 12.87 -5.45
N GLU A 76 -2.89 13.93 -5.13
CA GLU A 76 -2.68 14.39 -3.75
C GLU A 76 -3.92 15.14 -3.25
N THR A 77 -5.00 14.41 -3.00
CA THR A 77 -6.17 14.91 -2.25
C THR A 77 -5.97 14.67 -0.75
N GLY A 78 -4.91 15.27 -0.19
CA GLY A 78 -4.68 15.33 1.25
C GLY A 78 -5.13 16.69 1.79
N PHE A 79 -6.41 16.82 2.13
CA PHE A 79 -6.88 17.84 3.08
C PHE A 79 -7.01 17.21 4.48
#